data_AF-A0A0B1S6Q3-F1
#
_entry.id   AF-A0A0B1S6Q3-F1
#
_cell.length_a   1.000
_cell.length_b   1.000
_cell.length_c   1.000
_cell.angle_alpha   90.00
_cell.angle_beta   90.00
_cell.angle_gamma   90.00
#
_symmetry.space_group_name_H-M   'P 1'
#
loop_
_entity.id
_entity.type
_entity.pdbx_description
1 polymer ?
#
loop_
_entity_poly.entity_id
_entity_poly.type
_entity_poly.pdbx_seq_one_letter_code
_entity_poly.pdbx_strand_id
1 'polypeptide(L)'
;MRSDQAQSIFRSAEWDLLSLSSQRHSVLYASCCGPEKYVDITYYFGLRRKTLFFTCNLIIPCFLISILTTFVFYLSDHKITFSISILVTLTVFFLVLIDLMPPTSLVIPMFGRYLITTMILVALSTVVSVVTVNFRFRSGSAHKMSPWIRAVFLNFLP
;
A
#
# COMPACT_ATOMS: atom_id res chain seq x y z
N MET A 1 -20.23 35.06 -20.62
CA MET A 1 -19.01 35.80 -20.96
C MET A 1 -18.08 35.82 -19.77
N ARG A 2 -17.05 34.96 -19.74
CA ARG A 2 -15.64 35.29 -19.42
C ARG A 2 -14.81 34.01 -19.50
N SER A 3 -14.51 33.64 -20.75
CA SER A 3 -13.22 33.03 -21.09
C SER A 3 -12.10 33.97 -20.63
N ASP A 4 -10.88 33.45 -20.47
CA ASP A 4 -9.64 34.23 -20.33
C ASP A 4 -9.21 34.62 -18.90
N GLN A 5 -8.99 33.63 -18.03
CA GLN A 5 -7.85 33.64 -17.10
C GLN A 5 -7.25 32.22 -17.04
N ALA A 6 -6.63 31.81 -18.15
CA ALA A 6 -5.70 30.68 -18.18
C ALA A 6 -4.35 31.13 -17.59
N GLN A 7 -4.34 31.49 -16.30
CA GLN A 7 -3.12 31.87 -15.60
C GLN A 7 -2.50 30.59 -15.02
N SER A 8 -1.56 30.02 -15.78
CA SER A 8 -0.61 28.96 -15.39
C SER A 8 -1.13 27.98 -14.33
N ILE A 9 -2.09 27.11 -14.70
CA ILE A 9 -2.40 25.96 -13.85
C ILE A 9 -1.15 25.07 -13.86
N PHE A 10 -0.34 25.20 -12.81
CA PHE A 10 0.79 24.32 -12.57
C PHE A 10 0.23 22.91 -12.51
N ARG A 11 0.52 22.08 -13.52
CA ARG A 11 0.16 20.66 -13.50
C ARG A 11 0.99 20.00 -12.41
N SER A 12 0.44 19.90 -11.21
CA SER A 12 1.03 19.09 -10.15
C SER A 12 0.99 17.62 -10.56
N ALA A 13 2.09 16.91 -10.37
CA ALA A 13 2.19 15.48 -10.70
C ALA A 13 1.22 14.61 -9.87
N GLU A 14 0.82 15.09 -8.69
CA GLU A 14 0.02 14.34 -7.71
C GLU A 14 -1.48 14.68 -7.74
N TRP A 15 -1.85 15.87 -8.21
CA TRP A 15 -3.20 16.42 -8.09
C TRP A 15 -3.68 17.02 -9.41
N ASP A 16 -4.76 16.46 -9.95
CA ASP A 16 -5.51 17.09 -11.03
C ASP A 16 -6.53 18.06 -10.43
N LEU A 17 -6.49 19.33 -10.85
CA LEU A 17 -7.55 20.29 -10.58
C LEU A 17 -8.73 19.97 -11.51
N LEU A 18 -9.83 19.47 -10.94
CA LEU A 18 -11.05 19.16 -11.69
C LEU A 18 -11.92 20.39 -11.91
N SER A 19 -12.12 21.18 -10.85
CA SER A 19 -13.02 22.34 -10.89
C SER A 19 -12.64 23.37 -9.84
N LEU A 20 -12.80 24.64 -10.17
CA LEU A 20 -12.62 25.77 -9.25
C LEU A 20 -13.89 26.61 -9.33
N SER A 21 -14.63 26.70 -8.23
CA SER A 21 -15.88 27.47 -8.14
C SER A 21 -15.74 28.49 -7.03
N SER A 22 -16.07 29.74 -7.31
CA SER A 22 -16.16 30.79 -6.30
C SER A 22 -17.62 31.13 -6.05
N GLN A 23 -18.02 31.14 -4.78
CA GLN A 23 -19.32 31.66 -4.37
C GLN A 23 -19.15 32.80 -3.38
N ARG A 24 -19.85 33.90 -3.66
CA ARG A 24 -19.99 35.01 -2.73
C ARG A 24 -21.15 34.70 -1.79
N HIS A 25 -20.88 34.56 -0.51
CA HIS A 25 -21.89 34.41 0.51
C HIS A 25 -22.02 35.73 1.30
N SER A 26 -23.22 36.02 1.80
CA SER A 26 -23.42 37.07 2.79
C SER A 26 -23.91 36.42 4.07
N VAL A 27 -23.00 36.20 5.01
CA VAL A 27 -23.29 35.51 6.27
C VAL A 27 -23.46 36.53 7.39
N LEU A 28 -24.47 36.31 8.23
CA LEU A 28 -24.73 37.12 9.41
C LEU A 28 -24.08 36.43 10.61
N TYR A 29 -23.06 37.06 11.18
CA TYR A 29 -22.34 36.54 12.34
C TYR A 29 -22.96 37.09 13.63
N ALA A 30 -24.11 36.51 14.00
CA ALA A 30 -24.91 36.93 15.15
C ALA A 30 -24.16 36.85 16.49
N SER A 31 -23.08 36.06 16.57
CA SER A 31 -22.29 35.84 17.77
C SER A 31 -21.21 36.90 18.05
N CYS A 32 -20.81 37.72 17.07
CA CYS A 32 -19.73 38.70 17.25
C CYS A 32 -20.16 40.15 17.00
N CYS A 33 -20.84 40.42 15.88
CA CYS A 33 -20.70 41.72 15.25
C CYS A 33 -22.05 42.41 14.91
N GLY A 34 -23.15 42.00 15.56
CA GLY A 34 -24.47 42.65 15.43
C GLY A 34 -25.36 42.10 14.29
N PRO A 35 -26.44 42.82 13.91
CA PRO A 35 -27.42 42.37 12.90
C PRO A 35 -26.96 42.59 11.44
N GLU A 36 -25.70 43.00 11.22
CA GLU A 36 -25.19 43.32 9.89
C GLU A 36 -24.65 42.09 9.16
N LYS A 37 -24.95 41.98 7.86
CA LYS A 37 -24.48 40.88 7.01
C LYS A 37 -23.07 41.18 6.49
N TYR A 38 -22.12 40.30 6.76
CA TYR A 38 -20.77 40.39 6.23
C TYR A 38 -20.66 39.55 4.96
N VAL A 39 -19.97 40.09 3.96
CA VAL A 39 -19.76 39.41 2.68
C VAL A 39 -18.45 38.63 2.74
N ASP A 40 -18.53 37.33 2.55
CA ASP A 40 -17.39 36.43 2.38
C ASP A 40 -17.36 35.86 0.96
N ILE A 41 -16.16 35.60 0.46
CA ILE A 41 -15.96 34.95 -0.84
C ILE A 41 -15.29 33.62 -0.56
N THR A 42 -16.03 32.54 -0.72
CA THR A 42 -15.54 31.17 -0.51
C THR A 42 -15.16 30.55 -1.84
N TYR A 43 -13.91 30.07 -1.93
CA TYR A 43 -13.39 29.35 -3.08
C TYR A 43 -13.42 27.84 -2.82
N TYR A 44 -14.11 27.10 -3.68
CA TYR A 44 -14.19 25.66 -3.67
C TYR A 44 -13.24 25.07 -4.72
N PHE A 45 -12.29 24.26 -4.25
CA PHE A 45 -11.33 23.55 -5.09
C PHE A 45 -11.70 22.06 -5.15
N GLY A 46 -12.10 21.59 -6.32
CA GLY A 46 -12.28 20.17 -6.62
C GLY A 46 -10.96 19.56 -7.09
N LEU A 47 -10.27 18.84 -6.21
CA LEU A 47 -8.98 18.20 -6.49
C LEU A 47 -9.14 16.68 -6.60
N ARG A 48 -8.52 16.05 -7.60
CA ARG A 48 -8.45 14.59 -7.75
C ARG A 48 -7.02 14.09 -7.58
N ARG A 49 -6.82 13.16 -6.65
CA ARG A 49 -5.53 12.50 -6.43
C ARG A 49 -5.24 11.48 -7.53
N LYS A 50 -4.04 11.51 -8.12
CA LYS A 50 -3.58 10.44 -9.03
C LYS A 50 -2.93 9.32 -8.24
N THR A 51 -3.71 8.29 -7.94
CA THR A 51 -3.28 7.21 -7.06
C THR A 51 -2.58 6.04 -7.78
N LEU A 52 -2.58 6.04 -9.12
CA LEU A 52 -2.06 4.95 -9.96
C LEU A 52 -0.59 4.65 -9.69
N PHE A 53 0.23 5.68 -9.48
CA PHE A 53 1.66 5.51 -9.17
C PHE A 53 1.87 4.78 -7.84
N PHE A 54 1.11 5.14 -6.80
CA PHE A 54 1.17 4.47 -5.51
C PHE A 54 0.68 3.02 -5.57
N THR A 55 -0.38 2.72 -6.32
CA THR A 55 -0.87 1.35 -6.51
C THR A 55 0.18 0.46 -7.19
N CYS A 56 0.81 0.94 -8.27
CA CYS A 56 1.85 0.17 -8.97
C CYS A 56 3.07 -0.08 -8.07
N ASN A 57 3.51 0.93 -7.32
CA ASN A 57 4.63 0.80 -6.38
C ASN A 57 4.36 -0.16 -5.21
N LEU A 58 3.09 -0.48 -4.92
CA LEU A 58 2.70 -1.43 -3.88
C LEU A 58 2.51 -2.86 -4.44
N ILE A 59 2.15 -2.98 -5.72
CA ILE A 59 2.02 -4.26 -6.44
C ILE A 59 3.39 -4.89 -6.73
N ILE A 60 4.36 -4.11 -7.19
CA ILE A 60 5.73 -4.57 -7.51
C ILE A 60 6.39 -5.33 -6.33
N PRO A 61 6.46 -4.78 -5.09
CA PRO A 61 7.07 -5.49 -3.96
C PRO A 61 6.32 -6.77 -3.60
N CYS A 62 4.99 -6.83 -3.75
CA CYS A 62 4.22 -8.06 -3.51
C CYS A 62 4.57 -9.18 -4.50
N PHE A 63 4.74 -8.85 -5.79
CA PHE A 63 5.19 -9.81 -6.80
C PHE A 63 6.61 -10.31 -6.52
N LEU A 64 7.53 -9.40 -6.14
CA LEU A 64 8.90 -9.76 -5.79
C LEU A 64 8.98 -10.69 -4.59
N ILE A 65 8.19 -10.45 -3.53
CA ILE A 65 8.11 -11.34 -2.37
C ILE A 65 7.63 -12.74 -2.80
N SER A 66 6.59 -12.82 -3.64
CA SER A 66 6.06 -14.10 -4.13
C SER A 66 7.13 -14.90 -4.91
N ILE A 67 7.85 -14.25 -5.82
CA ILE A 67 8.95 -14.88 -6.58
C ILE A 67 10.08 -15.32 -5.63
N LEU A 68 10.45 -14.49 -4.67
CA LEU A 68 11.50 -14.81 -3.71
C LEU A 68 11.13 -16.00 -2.83
N THR A 69 9.87 -16.12 -2.38
CA THR A 69 9.45 -17.30 -1.60
C THR A 69 9.59 -18.59 -2.40
N THR A 70 9.21 -18.60 -3.68
CA THR A 70 9.46 -19.74 -4.58
C THR A 70 10.96 -20.00 -4.78
N PHE A 71 11.76 -18.95 -4.91
CA PHE A 71 13.21 -19.05 -5.07
C PHE A 71 13.90 -19.61 -3.81
N VAL A 72 13.40 -19.29 -2.60
CA VAL A 72 13.87 -19.86 -1.32
C VAL A 72 13.64 -21.37 -1.27
N PHE A 73 12.50 -21.86 -1.78
CA PHE A 73 12.26 -23.31 -1.87
C PHE A 73 13.17 -23.99 -2.90
N TYR A 74 13.50 -23.27 -3.98
CA TYR A 74 14.36 -23.78 -5.04
C TYR A 74 15.86 -23.79 -4.67
N LEU A 75 16.33 -22.86 -3.85
CA LEU A 75 17.74 -22.76 -3.47
C LEU A 75 18.10 -23.65 -2.26
N SER A 76 18.88 -24.70 -2.51
CA SER A 76 19.52 -25.52 -1.45
C SER A 76 20.56 -24.72 -0.64
N ASP A 77 20.54 -24.97 0.69
CA ASP A 77 21.34 -24.52 1.85
C ASP A 77 22.45 -23.47 1.73
N HIS A 78 23.19 -23.36 0.63
CA HIS A 78 24.37 -22.52 0.53
C HIS A 78 24.10 -21.06 0.17
N LYS A 79 22.89 -20.70 -0.28
CA LYS A 79 22.57 -19.34 -0.75
C LYS A 79 21.32 -18.70 -0.11
N ILE A 80 20.86 -19.25 1.02
CA ILE A 80 19.65 -18.80 1.72
C ILE A 80 19.85 -17.40 2.35
N THR A 81 21.05 -17.12 2.87
CA THR A 81 21.38 -15.83 3.49
C THR A 81 21.16 -14.65 2.54
N PHE A 82 21.49 -14.79 1.26
CA PHE A 82 21.23 -13.77 0.25
C PHE A 82 19.73 -13.52 0.04
N SER A 83 18.94 -14.59 0.01
CA SER A 83 17.50 -14.48 -0.20
C SER A 83 16.80 -13.83 1.00
N ILE A 84 17.20 -14.15 2.23
CA ILE A 84 16.68 -13.52 3.45
C ILE A 84 17.01 -12.02 3.47
N SER A 85 18.24 -11.62 3.14
CA SER A 85 18.63 -10.21 3.09
C SER A 85 17.82 -9.40 2.07
N ILE A 86 17.54 -9.97 0.90
CA ILE A 86 16.69 -9.33 -0.12
C ILE A 86 15.25 -9.23 0.39
N LEU A 87 14.73 -10.30 1.00
CA LEU A 87 13.36 -10.31 1.53
C LEU A 87 13.18 -9.23 2.60
N VAL A 88 14.08 -9.14 3.60
CA VAL A 88 14.04 -8.11 4.65
C VAL A 88 14.09 -6.70 4.06
N THR A 89 14.95 -6.45 3.07
CA THR A 89 15.06 -5.13 2.41
C THR A 89 13.76 -4.75 1.70
N LEU A 90 13.11 -5.70 1.03
CA LEU A 90 11.82 -5.47 0.37
C LEU A 90 10.69 -5.21 1.37
N THR A 91 10.67 -5.92 2.52
CA THR A 91 9.66 -5.68 3.56
C THR A 91 9.82 -4.30 4.18
N VAL A 92 11.05 -3.85 4.44
CA VAL A 92 11.31 -2.50 4.97
C VAL A 92 10.86 -1.44 3.97
N PHE A 93 11.18 -1.59 2.68
CA PHE A 93 10.70 -0.69 1.63
C PHE A 93 9.17 -0.63 1.58
N PHE A 94 8.50 -1.78 1.68
CA PHE A 94 7.04 -1.86 1.70
C PHE A 94 6.42 -1.20 2.94
N LEU A 95 7.00 -1.39 4.12
CA LEU A 95 6.55 -0.73 5.36
C LEU A 95 6.66 0.79 5.26
N VAL A 96 7.79 1.29 4.75
CA VAL A 96 7.99 2.73 4.50
C VAL A 96 6.93 3.26 3.52
N LEU A 97 6.62 2.53 2.45
CA LEU A 97 5.55 2.91 1.52
C LEU A 97 4.16 2.96 2.17
N ILE A 98 3.87 2.07 3.11
CA ILE A 98 2.60 2.09 3.86
C ILE A 98 2.56 3.30 4.79
N ASP A 99 3.66 3.63 5.47
CA ASP A 99 3.72 4.77 6.38
C ASP A 99 3.62 6.11 5.64
N LEU A 100 4.14 6.17 4.40
CA LEU A 100 3.97 7.31 3.48
C LEU A 100 2.52 7.48 3.02
N MET A 101 1.73 6.40 2.99
CA MET A 101 0.30 6.50 2.72
C MET A 101 -0.41 6.94 4.02
N PRO A 102 -1.10 8.10 4.03
CA PRO A 102 -1.78 8.52 5.24
C PRO A 102 -2.82 7.45 5.63
N PRO A 103 -2.81 6.94 6.88
CA PRO A 103 -3.74 5.92 7.35
C PRO A 103 -5.14 6.55 7.41
N THR A 104 -5.81 6.60 6.27
CA THR A 104 -7.07 7.31 6.09
C THR A 104 -8.18 6.29 6.14
N SER A 105 -8.78 6.17 7.32
CA SER A 105 -9.87 5.23 7.64
C SER A 105 -11.24 5.63 7.07
N LEU A 106 -11.37 6.74 6.33
CA LEU A 106 -12.70 7.35 6.12
C LEU A 106 -13.22 7.50 4.69
N VAL A 107 -12.47 7.35 3.61
CA VAL A 107 -13.09 7.30 2.26
C VAL A 107 -12.13 6.81 1.20
N ILE A 108 -11.99 5.49 1.00
CA ILE A 108 -11.57 4.97 -0.32
C ILE A 108 -12.14 3.56 -0.58
N PRO A 109 -13.34 3.42 -1.17
CA PRO A 109 -13.96 2.12 -1.40
C PRO A 109 -13.16 1.20 -2.34
N MET A 110 -12.30 1.74 -3.21
CA MET A 110 -11.43 0.94 -4.09
C MET A 110 -10.06 0.63 -3.47
N PHE A 111 -9.35 1.61 -2.89
CA PHE A 111 -8.09 1.33 -2.18
C PHE A 111 -8.28 0.45 -0.96
N GLY A 112 -9.39 0.58 -0.24
CA GLY A 112 -9.70 -0.30 0.89
C GLY A 112 -9.71 -1.78 0.47
N ARG A 113 -10.30 -2.10 -0.70
CA ARG A 113 -10.26 -3.47 -1.25
C ARG A 113 -8.84 -3.92 -1.59
N TYR A 114 -8.03 -3.05 -2.18
CA TYR A 114 -6.62 -3.36 -2.45
C TYR A 114 -5.82 -3.56 -1.17
N LEU A 115 -5.96 -2.69 -0.17
CA LEU A 115 -5.25 -2.79 1.11
C LEU A 115 -5.64 -4.04 1.90
N ILE A 116 -6.92 -4.40 1.92
CA ILE A 116 -7.39 -5.65 2.55
C ILE A 116 -6.77 -6.86 1.83
N THR A 117 -6.76 -6.85 0.49
CA THR A 117 -6.14 -7.93 -0.29
C THR A 117 -4.64 -8.01 -0.04
N THR A 118 -3.93 -6.88 0.04
CA THR A 118 -2.49 -6.85 0.31
C THR A 118 -2.18 -7.28 1.74
N MET A 119 -3.00 -6.93 2.73
CA MET A 119 -2.84 -7.41 4.10
C MET A 119 -3.00 -8.92 4.20
N ILE A 120 -3.98 -9.50 3.50
CA ILE A 120 -4.16 -10.95 3.43
C ILE A 120 -2.96 -11.62 2.72
N LEU A 121 -2.50 -11.08 1.59
CA LEU A 121 -1.34 -11.60 0.85
C LEU A 121 -0.05 -11.56 1.68
N VAL A 122 0.22 -10.44 2.36
CA VAL A 122 1.39 -10.30 3.24
C VAL A 122 1.29 -11.25 4.43
N ALA A 123 0.11 -11.40 5.05
CA ALA A 123 -0.09 -12.35 6.15
C ALA A 123 0.12 -13.81 5.72
N LEU A 124 -0.36 -14.21 4.53
CA LEU A 124 -0.11 -15.54 3.98
C LEU A 124 1.39 -15.75 3.68
N SER A 125 2.05 -14.74 3.10
CA SER A 125 3.47 -14.80 2.77
C SER A 125 4.36 -14.92 4.03
N THR A 126 4.04 -14.22 5.11
CA THR A 126 4.79 -14.32 6.37
C THR A 126 4.60 -15.69 7.02
N VAL A 127 3.39 -16.27 7.01
CA VAL A 127 3.14 -17.63 7.50
C VAL A 127 3.95 -18.66 6.71
N VAL A 128 3.94 -18.59 5.38
CA VAL A 128 4.75 -19.49 4.53
C VAL A 128 6.24 -19.33 4.84
N SER A 129 6.72 -18.10 4.98
CA SER A 129 8.12 -17.82 5.32
C SER A 129 8.53 -18.42 6.67
N VAL A 130 7.69 -18.27 7.70
CA VAL A 130 7.94 -18.87 9.03
C VAL A 130 7.93 -20.39 8.96
N VAL A 131 6.97 -20.98 8.24
CA VAL A 131 6.90 -22.43 8.04
C VAL A 131 8.16 -22.93 7.34
N THR A 132 8.59 -22.31 6.25
CA THR A 132 9.82 -22.67 5.54
C THR A 132 11.03 -22.58 6.45
N VAL A 133 11.21 -21.46 7.17
CA VAL A 133 12.32 -21.29 8.13
C VAL A 133 12.27 -22.36 9.23
N ASN A 134 11.08 -22.69 9.74
CA ASN A 134 10.88 -23.73 10.75
C ASN A 134 11.26 -25.13 10.23
N PHE A 135 10.83 -25.48 9.02
CA PHE A 135 11.22 -26.72 8.35
C PHE A 135 12.74 -26.82 8.16
N ARG A 136 13.40 -25.72 7.77
CA ARG A 136 14.85 -25.69 7.55
C ARG A 136 15.65 -25.81 8.86
N PHE A 137 15.28 -25.05 9.91
CA PHE A 137 15.93 -25.18 11.24
C PHE A 137 15.77 -26.57 11.82
N ARG A 138 14.61 -27.20 11.62
CA ARG A 138 14.34 -28.58 12.04
C ARG A 138 15.11 -29.63 11.23
N SER A 139 15.47 -29.34 9.98
CA SER A 139 16.28 -30.23 9.15
C SER A 139 17.79 -30.12 9.42
N GLY A 140 18.27 -28.98 9.95
CA GLY A 140 19.69 -28.78 10.29
C GLY A 140 20.14 -29.44 11.59
N SER A 141 19.20 -29.89 12.45
CA SER A 141 19.50 -30.63 13.68
C SER A 141 19.05 -32.08 13.50
N ALA A 142 20.01 -33.02 13.51
CA ALA A 142 19.84 -34.43 13.15
C ALA A 142 18.78 -35.18 14.00
N HIS A 143 17.50 -35.10 13.62
CA HIS A 143 16.44 -35.91 14.26
C HIS A 143 15.36 -36.38 13.27
N LYS A 144 14.78 -37.55 13.55
CA LYS A 144 13.86 -38.34 12.71
C LYS A 144 12.75 -37.47 12.11
N MET A 145 12.64 -37.46 10.78
CA MET A 145 11.62 -36.74 10.02
C MET A 145 10.21 -37.12 10.48
N SER A 146 9.35 -36.14 10.82
CA SER A 146 7.96 -36.39 11.22
C SER A 146 7.17 -37.02 10.05
N PRO A 147 6.37 -38.07 10.28
CA PRO A 147 5.70 -38.83 9.20
C PRO A 147 4.74 -37.98 8.36
N TRP A 148 4.15 -36.93 8.94
CA TRP A 148 3.25 -36.01 8.22
C TRP A 148 3.97 -35.18 7.15
N ILE A 149 5.22 -34.78 7.44
CA ILE A 149 6.07 -34.01 6.53
C ILE A 149 6.46 -34.86 5.32
N ARG A 150 6.81 -36.13 5.58
CA ARG A 150 7.16 -37.10 4.54
C ARG A 150 5.95 -37.41 3.65
N ALA A 151 4.74 -37.46 4.20
CA ALA A 151 3.52 -37.69 3.44
C ALA A 151 3.15 -36.52 2.52
N VAL A 152 3.34 -35.28 2.97
CA VAL A 152 3.11 -34.09 2.13
C VAL A 152 4.17 -33.99 1.03
N PHE A 153 5.45 -34.17 1.35
CA PHE A 153 6.52 -34.06 0.35
C PHE A 153 6.55 -35.20 -0.68
N LEU A 154 6.18 -36.45 -0.31
CA LEU A 154 6.19 -37.57 -1.26
C LEU A 154 4.89 -37.78 -2.05
N ASN A 155 3.74 -37.33 -1.53
CA ASN A 155 2.46 -37.56 -2.23
C ASN A 155 1.89 -36.30 -2.90
N PHE A 156 2.24 -35.11 -2.42
CA PHE A 156 1.70 -33.87 -2.98
C PHE A 156 2.66 -33.19 -3.97
N LEU A 157 3.97 -33.42 -3.86
CA LEU A 157 4.96 -33.02 -4.88
C LEU A 157 5.65 -34.26 -5.47
N PRO A 158 5.25 -34.74 -6.66
CA PRO A 158 6.19 -35.43 -7.55
C PRO A 158 7.29 -34.48 -8.04
#